data_AF-A0A380WU71-F1
#
_entry.id   AF-A0A380WU71-F1
#
_cell.length_a   1.000
_cell.length_b   1.000
_cell.length_c   1.000
_cell.angle_alpha   90.00
_cell.angle_beta   90.00
_cell.angle_gamma   90.00
#
_symmetry.space_group_name_H-M   'P 1'
#
loop_
_entity.id
_entity.type
_entity.pdbx_description
1 polymer ?
#
loop_
_entity_poly.entity_id
_entity_poly.type
_entity_poly.pdbx_seq_one_letter_code
_entity_poly.pdbx_strand_id
1 'polypeptide(L)'
;MGSQRCLYLFKKTFDSRLMIGGFDEKSNKLKEKDATKYKNDLIKGANSMFVDKKDLKADYSYAALFGISKDELPYMGVDPENKDIFVVCGVGGNGTVYSKIASTMIIKWINNENLEDYESYKLGR
;
A
#
# COMPACT_ATOMS: atom_id res chain seq x y z
N MET A 1 -2.72 20.51 -18.61
CA MET A 1 -3.42 19.51 -17.78
C MET A 1 -2.74 18.17 -18.00
N GLY A 2 -1.82 17.79 -17.10
CA GLY A 2 -1.15 16.49 -17.18
C GLY A 2 -2.16 15.40 -16.88
N SER A 3 -2.31 14.44 -17.78
CA SER A 3 -3.13 13.25 -17.56
C SER A 3 -2.57 12.49 -16.37
N GLN A 4 -3.21 12.63 -15.20
CA GLN A 4 -2.92 11.79 -14.04
C GLN A 4 -3.41 10.40 -14.44
N ARG A 5 -2.48 9.52 -14.83
CA ARG A 5 -2.77 8.13 -15.14
C ARG A 5 -3.32 7.50 -13.87
N CYS A 6 -4.65 7.39 -13.81
CA CYS A 6 -5.28 6.74 -12.68
C CYS A 6 -5.18 5.24 -12.87
N LEU A 7 -4.31 4.60 -12.08
CA LEU A 7 -4.31 3.15 -11.93
C LEU A 7 -5.58 2.79 -11.14
N TYR A 8 -6.48 2.06 -11.78
CA TYR A 8 -7.62 1.47 -11.09
C TYR A 8 -7.18 0.13 -10.50
N LEU A 9 -7.18 0.03 -9.17
CA LEU A 9 -6.97 -1.22 -8.46
C LEU A 9 -8.31 -1.91 -8.24
N PHE A 10 -8.41 -3.19 -8.60
CA PHE A 10 -9.59 -4.00 -8.36
C PHE A 10 -9.24 -5.25 -7.58
N LYS A 11 -10.01 -5.55 -6.53
CA LYS A 11 -9.92 -6.81 -5.81
C LYS A 11 -11.31 -7.32 -5.46
N LYS A 12 -11.64 -8.53 -5.91
CA LYS A 12 -12.84 -9.21 -5.44
C LYS A 12 -12.64 -9.64 -3.98
N THR A 13 -13.63 -9.36 -3.15
CA THR A 13 -13.66 -9.76 -1.74
C THR A 13 -14.34 -11.13 -1.60
N PHE A 14 -14.22 -11.76 -0.44
CA PHE A 14 -14.78 -13.07 -0.16
C PHE A 14 -16.32 -13.08 -0.15
N ASP A 15 -16.95 -11.95 0.15
CA ASP A 15 -18.40 -11.77 0.23
C ASP A 15 -18.97 -11.08 -1.02
N SER A 16 -18.41 -11.39 -2.19
CA SER A 16 -18.90 -10.95 -3.50
C SER A 16 -18.92 -9.43 -3.74
N ARG A 17 -18.26 -8.63 -2.89
CA ARG A 17 -18.03 -7.20 -3.14
C ARG A 17 -16.78 -6.95 -3.97
N LEU A 18 -16.69 -5.77 -4.54
CA LEU A 18 -15.54 -5.29 -5.28
C LEU A 18 -14.87 -4.15 -4.50
N MET A 19 -13.61 -4.35 -4.12
CA MET A 19 -12.77 -3.26 -3.61
C MET A 19 -12.15 -2.54 -4.80
N ILE A 20 -12.36 -1.23 -4.88
CA ILE A 20 -11.87 -0.35 -5.93
C ILE A 20 -11.06 0.78 -5.31
N GLY A 21 -9.92 1.10 -5.90
CA GLY A 21 -9.02 2.14 -5.39
C GLY A 21 -8.15 2.75 -6.49
N GLY A 22 -7.39 3.77 -6.10
CA GLY A 22 -6.59 4.61 -6.97
C GLY A 22 -6.66 6.06 -6.54
N PHE A 23 -6.31 6.98 -7.44
CA PHE A 23 -6.32 8.43 -7.21
C PHE A 23 -5.41 8.89 -6.06
N ASP A 24 -4.19 8.37 -6.02
CA ASP A 24 -3.20 8.81 -5.04
C ASP A 24 -2.86 10.30 -5.22
N GLU A 25 -2.82 11.02 -4.10
CA GLU A 25 -2.51 12.44 -4.04
C GLU A 25 -1.43 12.74 -3.01
N LYS A 26 -0.64 13.77 -3.27
CA LYS A 26 0.29 14.30 -2.27
C LYS A 26 -0.49 15.05 -1.20
N SER A 27 -0.50 14.51 0.00
CA SER A 27 -1.03 15.18 1.19
C SER A 27 -0.22 14.76 2.41
N ASN A 28 -0.18 15.63 3.42
CA ASN A 28 0.36 15.33 4.75
C ASN A 28 -0.74 15.29 5.83
N LYS A 29 -2.01 15.42 5.43
CA LYS A 29 -3.17 15.43 6.32
C LYS A 29 -4.30 14.63 5.71
N LEU A 30 -4.99 13.86 6.55
CA LEU A 30 -6.22 13.17 6.19
C LEU A 30 -7.41 13.98 6.72
N LYS A 31 -8.40 14.24 5.87
CA LYS A 31 -9.64 14.93 6.21
C LYS A 31 -10.82 14.00 5.93
N GLU A 32 -11.91 14.15 6.68
CA GLU A 32 -13.11 13.32 6.49
C GLU A 32 -13.65 13.35 5.06
N LYS A 33 -13.62 14.54 4.43
CA LYS A 33 -14.07 14.71 3.03
C LYS A 33 -13.26 13.92 2.00
N ASP A 34 -12.03 13.53 2.34
CA ASP A 34 -11.15 12.80 1.42
C ASP A 34 -11.72 11.39 1.17
N ALA A 35 -12.42 10.81 2.14
CA ALA A 35 -13.05 9.49 2.04
C ALA A 35 -14.07 9.40 0.91
N THR A 36 -14.72 10.50 0.53
CA THR A 36 -15.76 10.53 -0.52
C THR A 36 -15.34 11.25 -1.79
N LYS A 37 -14.14 11.86 -1.81
CA LYS A 37 -13.68 12.77 -2.86
C LYS A 37 -13.74 12.15 -4.27
N TYR A 38 -13.30 10.90 -4.41
CA TYR A 38 -13.22 10.18 -5.69
C TYR A 38 -14.25 9.07 -5.86
N LYS A 39 -15.24 8.98 -4.95
CA LYS A 39 -16.23 7.90 -4.94
C LYS A 39 -16.97 7.74 -6.27
N ASN A 40 -17.45 8.85 -6.83
CA ASN A 40 -18.24 8.80 -8.07
C ASN A 40 -17.39 8.44 -9.29
N ASP A 41 -16.14 8.92 -9.34
CA ASP A 41 -15.21 8.59 -10.43
C ASP A 41 -14.81 7.12 -10.39
N LEU A 42 -14.54 6.57 -9.19
CA LEU A 42 -14.25 5.15 -8.99
C LEU A 42 -15.44 4.27 -9.40
N ILE A 43 -16.67 4.62 -8.99
CA ILE A 43 -17.88 3.88 -9.40
C ILE A 43 -18.07 3.94 -10.92
N LYS A 44 -17.89 5.11 -11.53
CA LYS A 44 -18.00 5.29 -12.98
C LYS A 44 -16.95 4.45 -13.73
N GLY A 45 -15.70 4.47 -13.26
CA GLY A 45 -14.62 3.66 -13.80
C GLY A 45 -14.92 2.16 -13.68
N ALA A 46 -15.37 1.71 -12.51
CA ALA A 46 -15.77 0.32 -12.29
C ALA A 46 -16.91 -0.11 -13.24
N ASN A 47 -17.98 0.68 -13.34
CA ASN A 47 -19.11 0.39 -14.24
C ASN A 47 -18.70 0.37 -15.72
N SER A 48 -17.68 1.14 -16.13
CA SER A 48 -17.16 1.11 -17.50
C SER A 48 -16.36 -0.16 -17.83
N MET A 49 -15.80 -0.84 -16.83
CA MET A 49 -14.97 -2.03 -17.02
C MET A 49 -15.75 -3.35 -16.92
N PHE A 50 -16.83 -3.39 -16.14
CA PHE A 50 -17.65 -4.59 -15.94
C PHE A 50 -18.95 -4.52 -16.75
N VAL A 51 -18.90 -4.99 -17.99
CA VAL A 51 -20.02 -4.95 -18.96
C VAL A 51 -21.28 -5.66 -18.46
N ASP A 52 -21.11 -6.74 -17.68
CA ASP A 52 -22.22 -7.57 -17.18
C ASP A 52 -22.77 -7.15 -15.81
N LYS A 53 -22.15 -6.17 -15.15
CA LYS A 53 -22.58 -5.68 -13.83
C LYS A 53 -23.03 -4.24 -13.93
N LYS A 54 -24.33 -4.06 -14.14
CA LYS A 54 -24.98 -2.75 -14.11
C LYS A 54 -25.26 -2.35 -12.65
N ASP A 55 -25.02 -1.08 -12.35
CA ASP A 55 -25.39 -0.41 -11.09
C ASP A 55 -24.58 -0.80 -9.83
N LEU A 56 -23.24 -0.84 -9.91
CA LEU A 56 -22.40 -0.91 -8.71
C LEU A 56 -22.69 0.28 -7.78
N LYS A 57 -22.94 -0.02 -6.50
CA LYS A 57 -23.09 0.96 -5.42
C LYS A 57 -21.96 0.78 -4.41
N ALA A 58 -21.48 1.88 -3.84
CA ALA A 58 -20.47 1.82 -2.80
C ALA A 58 -21.11 1.63 -1.42
N ASP A 59 -20.89 0.47 -0.83
CA ASP A 59 -21.28 0.17 0.56
C ASP A 59 -20.37 0.91 1.56
N TYR A 60 -19.09 1.09 1.21
CA TYR A 60 -18.07 1.73 2.02
C TYR A 60 -17.21 2.66 1.17
N SER A 61 -16.68 3.72 1.80
CA SER A 61 -15.76 4.67 1.19
C SER A 61 -14.79 5.15 2.26
N TYR A 62 -13.49 5.11 1.97
CA TYR A 62 -12.46 5.53 2.90
C TYR A 62 -11.28 6.13 2.13
N ALA A 63 -10.47 6.91 2.85
CA ALA A 63 -9.18 7.40 2.39
C ALA A 63 -8.15 7.10 3.48
N ALA A 64 -6.89 6.93 3.08
CA ALA A 64 -5.79 6.64 3.99
C ALA A 64 -4.60 7.53 3.66
N LEU A 65 -3.78 7.78 4.68
CA LEU A 65 -2.48 8.40 4.52
C LEU A 65 -1.41 7.31 4.64
N PHE A 66 -0.46 7.29 3.71
CA PHE A 66 0.70 6.42 3.80
C PHE A 66 1.98 7.25 3.60
N GLY A 67 3.05 6.85 4.30
CA GLY A 67 4.37 7.42 4.07
C GLY A 67 4.99 6.87 2.80
N ILE A 68 5.90 7.62 2.20
CA ILE A 68 6.76 7.15 1.10
C ILE A 68 8.19 7.43 1.54
N SER A 69 9.08 6.46 1.33
CA SER A 69 10.51 6.62 1.56
C SER A 69 11.15 7.48 0.47
N LYS A 70 12.43 7.86 0.65
CA LYS A 70 13.15 8.67 -0.33
C LYS A 70 13.30 7.98 -1.70
N ASP A 71 13.38 6.65 -1.70
CA ASP A 71 13.68 5.81 -2.86
C ASP A 71 12.55 4.83 -3.21
N GLU A 72 11.36 5.02 -2.62
CA GLU A 72 10.16 4.19 -2.80
C GLU A 72 10.28 2.73 -2.30
N LEU A 73 11.40 2.37 -1.67
CA LEU A 73 11.61 1.08 -1.00
C LEU A 73 11.35 1.18 0.52
N PRO A 74 10.90 0.11 1.19
CA PRO A 74 10.68 0.13 2.63
C PRO A 74 12.00 0.17 3.42
N TYR A 75 11.99 0.65 4.66
CA TYR A 75 13.16 0.55 5.56
C TYR A 75 12.95 -0.62 6.52
N MET A 76 13.66 -1.73 6.31
CA MET A 76 13.51 -2.97 7.07
C MET A 76 14.89 -3.59 7.30
N GLY A 77 15.21 -3.92 8.55
CA GLY A 77 16.48 -4.53 8.89
C GLY A 77 16.89 -4.30 10.34
N VAL A 78 18.06 -4.81 10.68
CA VAL A 78 18.67 -4.62 12.00
C VAL A 78 19.08 -3.16 12.17
N ASP A 79 18.83 -2.61 13.36
CA ASP A 79 19.26 -1.26 13.71
C ASP A 79 20.79 -1.15 13.69
N PRO A 80 21.38 -0.15 13.00
CA PRO A 80 22.84 0.01 12.92
C PRO A 80 23.50 0.31 14.27
N GLU A 81 22.77 0.92 15.21
CA GLU A 81 23.26 1.29 16.54
C GLU A 81 22.95 0.20 17.58
N ASN A 82 21.89 -0.60 17.37
CA ASN A 82 21.51 -1.68 18.28
C ASN A 82 21.17 -2.99 17.55
N LYS A 83 22.09 -3.96 17.62
CA LYS A 83 21.94 -5.27 16.97
C LYS A 83 20.79 -6.13 17.51
N ASP A 84 20.22 -5.79 18.66
CA ASP A 84 19.07 -6.49 19.27
C ASP A 84 17.72 -5.91 18.82
N ILE A 85 17.73 -4.88 17.96
CA ILE A 85 16.52 -4.25 17.42
C ILE A 85 16.42 -4.55 15.93
N PHE A 86 15.25 -5.05 15.52
CA PHE A 86 14.88 -5.19 14.12
C PHE A 86 13.72 -4.26 13.80
N VAL A 87 13.92 -3.37 12.82
CA VAL A 87 12.94 -2.35 12.44
C VAL A 87 12.18 -2.80 11.20
N VAL A 88 10.87 -2.57 11.21
CA VAL A 88 10.00 -2.76 10.04
C VAL A 88 9.22 -1.48 9.78
N CYS A 89 9.73 -0.69 8.84
CA CYS A 89 9.04 0.50 8.31
C CYS A 89 8.56 0.19 6.89
N GLY A 90 7.44 -0.53 6.80
CA GLY A 90 6.79 -0.96 5.55
C GLY A 90 6.01 0.16 4.85
N VAL A 91 6.66 1.30 4.62
CA VAL A 91 6.08 2.47 3.94
C VAL A 91 5.80 2.22 2.46
N GLY A 92 4.98 3.07 1.84
CA GLY A 92 4.53 2.98 0.45
C GLY A 92 3.20 2.25 0.28
N GLY A 93 2.72 2.16 -0.97
CA GLY A 93 1.45 1.50 -1.31
C GLY A 93 1.48 -0.04 -1.22
N ASN A 94 2.66 -0.64 -0.99
CA ASN A 94 2.88 -2.08 -0.97
C ASN A 94 3.08 -2.65 0.45
N GLY A 95 2.64 -1.93 1.48
CA GLY A 95 2.88 -2.30 2.89
C GLY A 95 2.54 -3.76 3.22
N THR A 96 1.43 -4.31 2.70
CA THR A 96 1.08 -5.73 2.91
C THR A 96 2.10 -6.71 2.32
N VAL A 97 2.65 -6.40 1.14
CA VAL A 97 3.71 -7.21 0.52
C VAL A 97 4.98 -7.11 1.34
N TYR A 98 5.35 -5.89 1.74
CA TYR A 98 6.53 -5.65 2.58
C TYR A 98 6.40 -6.32 3.95
N SER A 99 5.22 -6.37 4.57
CA SER A 99 5.00 -7.11 5.82
C SER A 99 5.32 -8.60 5.67
N LYS A 100 4.98 -9.20 4.52
CA LYS A 100 5.33 -10.61 4.27
C LYS A 100 6.83 -10.80 4.13
N ILE A 101 7.51 -9.91 3.39
CA ILE A 101 8.97 -9.94 3.23
C ILE A 101 9.66 -9.75 4.60
N ALA A 102 9.24 -8.74 5.37
CA ALA A 102 9.73 -8.49 6.71
C ALA A 102 9.57 -9.69 7.64
N SER A 103 8.44 -10.40 7.59
CA SER A 103 8.23 -11.61 8.40
C SER A 103 9.30 -12.68 8.12
N THR A 104 9.68 -12.87 6.85
CA THR A 104 10.74 -13.80 6.46
C THR A 104 12.10 -13.31 6.94
N MET A 105 12.39 -12.01 6.81
CA MET A 105 13.65 -11.42 7.28
C MET A 105 13.81 -11.55 8.80
N ILE A 106 12.74 -11.32 9.57
CA ILE A 106 12.76 -11.44 11.03
C ILE A 106 13.07 -12.87 11.47
N ILE A 107 12.44 -13.88 10.85
CA ILE A 107 12.70 -15.29 11.17
C ILE A 107 14.17 -15.63 10.90
N LYS A 108 14.70 -15.22 9.73
CA LYS A 108 16.12 -15.39 9.38
C LYS A 108 17.03 -14.72 10.41
N TRP A 109 16.72 -13.48 10.79
CA TRP A 109 17.50 -12.73 11.78
C TRP A 109 17.53 -13.42 13.15
N ILE A 110 16.38 -13.87 13.66
CA ILE A 110 16.28 -14.59 14.95
C ILE A 110 17.09 -15.91 14.91
N ASN A 111 17.15 -16.57 13.76
CA ASN A 111 17.92 -17.80 13.57
C ASN A 111 19.42 -17.56 13.27
N ASN A 112 19.89 -16.30 13.30
CA ASN A 112 21.24 -15.90 12.87
C ASN A 112 21.59 -16.32 11.42
N GLU A 113 20.59 -16.33 10.54
CA GLU A 113 20.77 -16.56 9.11
C GLU A 113 21.15 -15.26 8.36
N ASN A 114 21.74 -15.44 7.18
CA ASN A 114 22.15 -14.33 6.30
C ASN A 114 20.94 -13.58 5.69
N LEU A 115 21.08 -12.25 5.54
CA LEU A 115 20.09 -11.32 4.99
C LEU A 115 20.57 -10.56 3.72
N GLU A 116 21.62 -11.02 3.03
CA GLU A 116 22.21 -10.40 1.83
C GLU A 116 21.19 -10.19 0.69
N ASP A 117 20.20 -11.08 0.58
CA ASP A 117 19.12 -10.92 -0.40
C ASP A 117 18.23 -9.68 -0.14
N TYR A 118 18.37 -9.06 1.04
CA TYR A 118 17.54 -7.96 1.53
C TYR A 118 18.32 -6.65 1.75
N GLU A 119 19.54 -6.53 1.23
CA GLU A 119 20.39 -5.32 1.35
C GLU A 119 19.67 -4.04 0.91
N SER A 120 18.85 -4.12 -0.14
CA SER A 120 18.09 -2.99 -0.67
C SER A 120 17.05 -2.43 0.30
N TYR A 121 16.70 -3.16 1.36
CA TYR A 121 15.74 -2.72 2.37
C TYR A 121 16.39 -2.13 3.62
N LYS A 122 17.72 -2.21 3.76
CA LYS A 122 18.40 -1.79 4.99
C LYS A 122 18.10 -0.35 5.40
N LEU A 123 18.19 -0.13 6.71
CA LEU A 123 18.12 1.19 7.31
C LEU A 123 19.33 2.04 6.88
N GLY A 124 19.12 3.35 6.72
CA GLY A 124 20.22 4.31 6.49
C GLY A 124 20.83 4.31 5.08
N ARG A 125 20.19 3.65 4.11
CA ARG A 125 20.57 3.73 2.69
C ARG A 125 20.21 5.08 2.04
#